data_AF-A0A7V6W2D0-F1
#
_entry.id   AF-A0A7V6W2D0-F1
#
_cell.length_a   1.000
_cell.length_b   1.000
_cell.length_c   1.000
_cell.angle_alpha   90.00
_cell.angle_beta   90.00
_cell.angle_gamma   90.00
#
_symmetry.space_group_name_H-M   'P 1'
#
loop_
_entity.id
_entity.type
_entity.pdbx_description
1 polymer ?
#
loop_
_entity_poly.entity_id
_entity_poly.type
_entity_poly.pdbx_seq_one_letter_code
_entity_poly.pdbx_strand_id
1 'polypeptide(L)'
;MKNLFKNLSKTNKFYRIFFYCLFILFSVSAGFIIRALLLLKTIETFVRITIIIVFILFILFYLISNLVFLILKKHRAVIITGSIALILTIVNILGFYYINKTYGIVDNLSKDKILYTTNLVSLTETEEIKIVGMISNEKDPEGYILPMEYLDKNNHNYEIKSYDDYYLMLDDLYNSTIEAVFLSSNYVISYNSEERFINIKNETKVVDSYSKEMENQDVIEGTNRPITEPFTILLMGVDSMYDGLSKNAAFNGDTLLLVTFNPNTLNATMFGIPRDTYVPIACRDNRENKINSAAAYGSKCMVDTIENLIEIDIDYYMKINFKGLVQLVDALGGIEVDVPVPDFKKEYCVEDSNRKARQICLKPGLQTLNGEEALALTRVRAAFKLVDFKRVQNQQLVLEAMVKKTKTIRNINSFINILDTISKNLDTNMQNDQILNFYNVGKDMLKRTKFSDNEFFNIERTYLTGYDSRFGNNASYAFQYFEESLEEIKEAMFVNLELKKPDIIKTFNFSINEEYETKVIGRVYPNVTRRETLPNFKNKTLDEAATFANEKNLSINIKKVKDNTCINNTIIEQKISGVILSSINSFTVDVCENYHQSTIDDDNEDTEVIDDIIEDILN
;
A
#
# COMPACT_ATOMS: atom_id res chain seq x y z
N MET A 1 -25.93 23.26 -58.66
CA MET A 1 -24.93 22.17 -58.75
C MET A 1 -24.41 21.88 -60.17
N LYS A 2 -25.24 21.59 -61.20
CA LYS A 2 -24.76 21.21 -62.55
C LYS A 2 -23.78 22.20 -63.23
N ASN A 3 -23.99 23.51 -63.11
CA ASN A 3 -23.07 24.53 -63.66
C ASN A 3 -21.72 24.61 -62.90
N LEU A 4 -21.70 24.27 -61.62
CA LEU A 4 -20.52 24.33 -60.77
C LEU A 4 -19.54 23.21 -61.15
N PHE A 5 -20.06 21.99 -61.34
CA PHE A 5 -19.28 20.85 -61.85
C PHE A 5 -18.76 21.08 -63.28
N LYS A 6 -19.54 21.72 -64.16
CA LYS A 6 -19.13 22.06 -65.52
C LYS A 6 -18.00 23.11 -65.57
N ASN A 7 -17.96 24.02 -64.58
CA ASN A 7 -16.87 24.99 -64.45
C ASN A 7 -15.64 24.37 -63.79
N LEU A 8 -15.82 23.46 -62.82
CA LEU A 8 -14.72 22.73 -62.17
C LEU A 8 -14.01 21.75 -63.13
N SER A 9 -14.72 21.16 -64.09
CA SER A 9 -14.10 20.25 -65.07
C SER A 9 -13.12 20.97 -66.01
N LYS A 10 -13.31 22.27 -66.22
CA LYS A 10 -12.50 23.16 -67.06
C LYS A 10 -11.26 23.75 -66.37
N THR A 11 -11.09 23.52 -65.06
CA THR A 11 -9.91 24.03 -64.33
C THR A 11 -8.67 23.19 -64.63
N ASN A 12 -7.48 23.75 -64.40
CA ASN A 12 -6.22 23.04 -64.59
C ASN A 12 -6.18 21.74 -63.75
N LYS A 13 -5.89 20.61 -64.42
CA LYS A 13 -5.92 19.26 -63.86
C LYS A 13 -4.92 19.09 -62.71
N PHE A 14 -3.74 19.70 -62.80
CA PHE A 14 -2.68 19.59 -61.78
C PHE A 14 -3.15 20.16 -60.44
N TYR A 15 -3.61 21.42 -60.42
CA TYR A 15 -4.06 22.09 -59.20
C TYR A 15 -5.29 21.43 -58.58
N ARG A 16 -6.17 20.86 -59.41
CA ARG A 16 -7.34 20.12 -58.94
C ARG A 16 -6.95 18.82 -58.24
N ILE A 17 -6.01 18.06 -58.80
CA ILE A 17 -5.49 16.83 -58.16
C ILE A 17 -4.76 17.18 -56.87
N PHE A 18 -3.86 18.17 -56.90
CA PHE A 18 -3.11 18.64 -55.74
C PHE A 18 -4.04 19.03 -54.58
N PHE A 19 -5.08 19.82 -54.86
CA PHE A 19 -6.08 20.19 -53.87
C PHE A 19 -6.80 18.97 -53.27
N TYR A 20 -7.31 18.05 -54.10
CA TYR A 20 -8.04 16.88 -53.59
C TYR A 20 -7.15 15.96 -52.76
N CYS A 21 -5.91 15.72 -53.18
CA CYS A 21 -4.96 14.93 -52.40
C CYS A 21 -4.72 15.54 -51.01
N LEU A 22 -4.43 16.85 -50.95
CA LEU A 22 -4.22 17.54 -49.67
C LEU A 22 -5.49 17.63 -48.82
N PHE A 23 -6.66 17.81 -49.44
CA PHE A 23 -7.93 17.84 -48.74
C PHE A 23 -8.22 16.49 -48.06
N ILE A 24 -8.01 15.38 -48.76
CA ILE A 24 -8.18 14.03 -48.21
C ILE A 24 -7.19 13.81 -47.08
N LEU A 25 -5.90 14.11 -47.30
CA LEU A 25 -4.86 13.94 -46.30
C LEU A 25 -5.17 14.75 -45.03
N PHE A 26 -5.52 16.03 -45.19
CA PHE A 26 -5.86 16.90 -44.08
C PHE A 26 -7.11 16.41 -43.34
N SER A 27 -8.18 16.04 -44.05
CA SER A 27 -9.42 15.55 -43.45
C SER A 27 -9.21 14.24 -42.67
N VAL A 28 -8.42 13.31 -43.20
CA VAL A 28 -8.05 12.06 -42.51
C VAL A 28 -7.24 12.37 -41.26
N SER A 29 -6.22 13.24 -41.36
CA SER A 29 -5.42 13.66 -40.19
C SER A 29 -6.28 14.35 -39.12
N ALA A 30 -7.26 15.15 -39.55
CA ALA A 30 -8.19 15.84 -38.67
C ALA A 30 -9.13 14.84 -37.98
N GLY A 31 -9.62 13.82 -38.69
CA GLY A 31 -10.40 12.73 -38.09
C GLY A 31 -9.63 11.98 -37.01
N PHE A 32 -8.35 11.68 -37.25
CA PHE A 32 -7.48 11.04 -36.26
C PHE A 32 -7.26 11.89 -35.02
N ILE A 33 -6.91 13.17 -35.16
CA ILE A 33 -6.72 14.05 -34.00
C ILE A 33 -8.03 14.29 -33.24
N ILE A 34 -9.18 14.40 -33.93
CA ILE A 34 -10.48 14.52 -33.26
C ILE A 34 -10.78 13.25 -32.44
N ARG A 35 -10.55 12.05 -32.98
CA ARG A 35 -10.67 10.80 -32.22
C ARG A 35 -9.76 10.81 -30.99
N ALA A 36 -8.49 11.21 -31.15
CA ALA A 36 -7.54 11.26 -30.03
C ALA A 36 -7.97 12.28 -28.98
N LEU A 37 -8.47 13.46 -29.37
CA LEU A 37 -9.01 14.44 -28.43
C LEU A 37 -10.19 13.87 -27.64
N LEU A 38 -11.08 13.11 -28.28
CA LEU A 38 -12.23 12.50 -27.61
C LEU A 38 -11.83 11.49 -26.52
N LEU A 39 -10.62 10.90 -26.58
CA LEU A 39 -10.09 10.06 -25.50
C LEU A 39 -9.78 10.87 -24.23
N LEU A 40 -9.49 12.17 -24.36
CA LEU A 40 -9.14 13.04 -23.23
C LEU A 40 -10.39 13.66 -22.58
N LYS A 41 -11.43 12.85 -22.33
CA LYS A 41 -12.79 13.31 -21.98
C LYS A 41 -12.84 14.24 -20.76
N THR A 42 -11.99 14.05 -19.77
CA THR A 42 -11.96 14.86 -18.54
C THR A 42 -11.13 16.14 -18.66
N ILE A 43 -10.23 16.22 -19.64
CA ILE A 43 -9.31 17.36 -19.81
C ILE A 43 -9.99 18.51 -20.58
N GLU A 44 -10.16 19.66 -19.92
CA GLU A 44 -10.57 20.93 -20.56
C GLU A 44 -11.75 20.79 -21.54
N THR A 45 -12.85 20.23 -21.07
CA THR A 45 -14.01 19.87 -21.91
C THR A 45 -14.49 21.01 -22.82
N PHE A 46 -14.57 22.24 -22.29
CA PHE A 46 -14.96 23.41 -23.08
C PHE A 46 -13.97 23.68 -24.21
N VAL A 47 -12.68 23.83 -23.90
CA VAL A 47 -11.62 24.12 -24.89
C VAL A 47 -11.55 23.00 -25.93
N ARG A 48 -11.62 21.74 -25.50
CA ARG A 48 -11.58 20.57 -26.37
C ARG A 48 -12.74 20.59 -27.38
N ILE A 49 -13.96 20.81 -26.93
CA ILE A 49 -15.14 20.88 -27.81
C ILE A 49 -15.03 22.06 -28.76
N THR A 50 -14.60 23.24 -28.27
CA THR A 50 -14.35 24.41 -29.12
C THR A 50 -13.32 24.10 -30.21
N ILE A 51 -12.20 23.45 -29.86
CA ILE A 51 -11.17 23.04 -30.83
C ILE A 51 -11.76 22.10 -31.89
N ILE A 52 -12.55 21.10 -31.50
CA ILE A 52 -13.18 20.15 -32.43
C ILE A 52 -14.12 20.90 -33.40
N ILE A 53 -14.97 21.80 -32.89
CA ILE A 53 -15.87 22.61 -33.72
C ILE A 53 -15.09 23.49 -34.69
N VAL A 54 -14.03 24.17 -34.21
CA VAL A 54 -13.15 25.00 -35.04
C VAL A 54 -12.48 24.17 -36.13
N PHE A 55 -12.01 22.96 -35.84
CA PHE A 55 -11.44 22.06 -36.85
C PHE A 55 -12.46 21.68 -37.93
N ILE A 56 -13.69 21.32 -37.55
CA ILE A 56 -14.75 20.97 -38.50
C ILE A 56 -15.07 22.16 -39.40
N LEU A 57 -15.23 23.35 -38.82
CA LEU A 57 -15.48 24.59 -39.57
C LEU A 57 -14.31 24.93 -40.49
N PHE A 58 -13.07 24.72 -40.06
CA PHE A 58 -11.88 24.98 -40.85
C PHE A 58 -11.75 24.03 -42.05
N ILE A 59 -12.08 22.75 -41.90
CA ILE A 59 -12.12 21.78 -43.00
C ILE A 59 -13.15 22.22 -44.05
N LEU A 60 -14.35 22.63 -43.62
CA LEU A 60 -15.39 23.13 -44.51
C LEU A 60 -14.96 24.43 -45.22
N PHE A 61 -14.36 25.36 -44.48
CA PHE A 61 -13.83 26.60 -45.04
C PHE A 61 -12.73 26.33 -46.08
N TYR A 62 -11.80 25.43 -45.78
CA TYR A 62 -10.72 25.04 -46.70
C TYR A 62 -11.28 24.40 -47.97
N LEU A 63 -12.27 23.51 -47.85
CA LEU A 63 -12.96 22.88 -48.99
C LEU A 63 -13.63 23.93 -49.89
N ILE A 64 -14.45 24.81 -49.30
CA ILE A 64 -15.25 25.79 -50.05
C ILE A 64 -14.34 26.85 -50.70
N SER A 65 -13.39 27.40 -49.94
CA SER A 65 -12.49 28.45 -50.44
C SER A 65 -11.62 27.96 -51.60
N ASN A 66 -11.07 26.76 -51.53
CA ASN A 66 -10.26 26.19 -52.61
C ASN A 66 -11.08 25.83 -53.86
N LEU A 67 -12.31 25.35 -53.70
CA LEU A 67 -13.22 25.16 -54.84
C LEU A 67 -13.48 26.50 -55.56
N VAL A 68 -13.70 27.58 -54.80
CA VAL A 68 -13.86 28.94 -55.35
C VAL A 68 -12.57 29.42 -56.03
N PHE A 69 -11.39 29.26 -55.41
CA PHE A 69 -10.12 29.67 -56.00
C PHE A 69 -9.78 28.90 -57.28
N LEU A 70 -10.13 27.62 -57.38
CA LEU A 70 -9.98 26.84 -58.60
C LEU A 70 -10.86 27.39 -59.74
N ILE A 71 -12.12 27.74 -59.46
CA ILE A 71 -13.03 28.34 -60.44
C ILE A 71 -12.54 29.73 -60.88
N LEU A 72 -12.07 30.55 -59.94
CA LEU A 72 -11.52 31.88 -60.19
C LEU A 72 -10.08 31.86 -60.76
N LYS A 73 -9.50 30.67 -60.99
CA LYS A 73 -8.12 30.48 -61.48
C LYS A 73 -7.03 31.16 -60.62
N LYS A 74 -7.29 31.36 -59.32
CA LYS A 74 -6.33 31.93 -58.36
C LYS A 74 -5.35 30.87 -57.85
N HIS A 75 -4.52 30.34 -58.75
CA HIS A 75 -3.62 29.21 -58.47
C HIS A 75 -2.63 29.44 -57.33
N ARG A 76 -2.12 30.67 -57.16
CA ARG A 76 -1.23 31.02 -56.04
C ARG A 76 -1.92 30.84 -54.68
N ALA A 77 -3.20 31.18 -54.58
CA ALA A 77 -3.96 31.01 -53.34
C ALA A 77 -4.13 29.53 -52.98
N VAL A 78 -4.42 28.67 -53.98
CA VAL A 78 -4.53 27.21 -53.79
C VAL A 78 -3.23 26.60 -53.28
N ILE A 79 -2.08 27.03 -53.82
CA ILE A 79 -0.76 26.57 -53.33
C ILE A 79 -0.56 27.01 -51.88
N ILE A 80 -0.79 28.30 -51.56
CA ILE A 80 -0.57 28.83 -50.21
C ILE A 80 -1.44 28.11 -49.18
N THR A 81 -2.75 27.99 -49.44
CA THR A 81 -3.65 27.28 -48.52
C THR A 81 -3.32 25.81 -48.44
N GLY A 82 -2.86 25.20 -49.55
CA GLY A 82 -2.38 23.81 -49.56
C GLY A 82 -1.15 23.60 -48.69
N SER A 83 -0.18 24.52 -48.72
CA SER A 83 0.99 24.49 -47.83
C SER A 83 0.60 24.63 -46.36
N ILE A 84 -0.37 25.50 -46.03
CA ILE A 84 -0.90 25.63 -44.67
C ILE A 84 -1.58 24.31 -44.24
N ALA A 85 -2.42 23.72 -45.09
CA ALA A 85 -3.07 22.44 -44.81
C ALA A 85 -2.05 21.31 -44.60
N LEU A 86 -0.95 21.30 -45.36
CA LEU A 86 0.14 20.34 -45.17
C LEU A 86 0.82 20.50 -43.81
N ILE A 87 1.14 21.73 -43.40
CA ILE A 87 1.71 22.02 -42.07
C ILE A 87 0.75 21.56 -40.97
N LEU A 88 -0.54 21.91 -41.08
CA LEU A 88 -1.55 21.47 -40.11
C LEU A 88 -1.72 19.95 -40.09
N THR A 89 -1.58 19.28 -41.24
CA THR A 89 -1.60 17.81 -41.31
C THR A 89 -0.43 17.22 -40.50
N ILE A 90 0.78 17.77 -40.65
CA ILE A 90 1.95 17.33 -39.89
C ILE A 90 1.72 17.55 -38.38
N VAL A 91 1.20 18.72 -37.99
CA VAL A 91 0.88 19.04 -36.60
C VAL A 91 -0.19 18.08 -36.05
N ASN A 92 -1.23 17.76 -36.81
CA ASN A 92 -2.27 16.81 -36.41
C ASN A 92 -1.70 15.40 -36.20
N ILE A 93 -0.80 14.94 -37.08
CA ILE A 93 -0.15 13.62 -36.95
C ILE A 93 0.72 13.58 -35.69
N LEU A 94 1.50 14.63 -35.43
CA LEU A 94 2.32 14.71 -34.22
C LEU A 94 1.45 14.76 -32.96
N GLY A 95 0.40 15.58 -32.96
CA GLY A 95 -0.56 15.66 -31.85
C GLY A 95 -1.24 14.32 -31.58
N PHE A 96 -1.69 13.63 -32.62
CA PHE A 96 -2.29 12.30 -32.54
C PHE A 96 -1.32 11.29 -31.93
N TYR A 97 -0.07 11.29 -32.37
CA TYR A 97 0.97 10.41 -31.84
C TYR A 97 1.19 10.62 -30.33
N TYR A 98 1.38 11.86 -29.88
CA TYR A 98 1.64 12.15 -28.47
C TYR A 98 0.41 11.91 -27.58
N ILE A 99 -0.80 12.25 -28.03
CA ILE A 99 -2.03 11.99 -27.27
C ILE A 99 -2.22 10.48 -27.10
N ASN A 100 -2.13 9.68 -28.18
CA ASN A 100 -2.30 8.24 -28.06
C ASN A 100 -1.18 7.57 -27.26
N LYS A 101 0.07 8.04 -27.39
CA LYS A 101 1.17 7.54 -26.58
C LYS A 101 0.89 7.77 -25.08
N THR A 102 0.44 8.98 -24.74
CA THR A 102 0.11 9.34 -23.35
C THR A 102 -1.09 8.56 -22.85
N TYR A 103 -2.16 8.47 -23.66
CA TYR A 103 -3.36 7.72 -23.30
C TYR A 103 -3.04 6.23 -23.12
N GLY A 104 -2.24 5.62 -23.99
CA GLY A 104 -1.83 4.22 -23.85
C GLY A 104 -0.99 3.95 -22.59
N ILE A 105 -0.19 4.92 -22.14
CA ILE A 105 0.52 4.82 -20.85
C ILE A 105 -0.49 4.85 -19.68
N VAL A 106 -1.49 5.73 -19.75
CA VAL A 106 -2.53 5.83 -18.72
C VAL A 106 -3.42 4.58 -18.70
N ASP A 107 -3.80 4.07 -19.86
CA ASP A 107 -4.60 2.85 -20.01
C ASP A 107 -3.92 1.63 -19.40
N ASN A 108 -2.58 1.59 -19.43
CA ASN A 108 -1.79 0.53 -18.81
C ASN A 108 -1.61 0.68 -17.29
N LEU A 109 -2.02 1.81 -16.67
CA LEU A 109 -1.95 2.00 -15.21
C LEU A 109 -2.99 1.13 -14.48
N SER A 110 -4.19 1.03 -15.03
CA SER A 110 -5.24 0.15 -14.52
C SER A 110 -5.02 -1.25 -15.09
N LYS A 111 -4.34 -2.12 -14.34
CA LYS A 111 -4.11 -3.50 -14.79
C LYS A 111 -5.34 -4.34 -14.49
N ASP A 112 -6.11 -4.62 -15.53
CA ASP A 112 -7.28 -5.51 -15.44
C ASP A 112 -6.88 -6.96 -15.12
N LYS A 113 -5.63 -7.34 -15.39
CA LYS A 113 -5.11 -8.70 -15.14
C LYS A 113 -3.76 -8.68 -14.44
N ILE A 114 -3.56 -9.63 -13.53
CA ILE A 114 -2.29 -9.88 -12.85
C ILE A 114 -1.95 -11.37 -12.85
N LEU A 115 -0.65 -11.68 -12.70
CA LEU A 115 -0.18 -13.05 -12.57
C LEU A 115 -0.32 -13.48 -11.09
N TYR A 116 -1.26 -14.39 -10.83
CA TYR A 116 -1.38 -15.07 -9.54
C TYR A 116 -0.49 -16.30 -9.55
N THR A 117 0.12 -16.61 -8.40
CA THR A 117 1.00 -17.77 -8.26
C THR A 117 0.73 -18.48 -6.93
N THR A 118 0.28 -19.72 -7.01
CA THR A 118 0.22 -20.62 -5.84
C THR A 118 1.47 -21.50 -5.82
N ASN A 119 2.03 -21.69 -4.63
CA ASN A 119 3.15 -22.57 -4.33
C ASN A 119 2.65 -23.73 -3.48
N LEU A 120 3.01 -24.95 -3.86
CA LEU A 120 2.94 -26.09 -2.95
C LEU A 120 4.17 -26.04 -2.05
N VAL A 121 3.96 -25.85 -0.75
CA VAL A 121 5.02 -25.64 0.24
C VAL A 121 4.97 -26.76 1.27
N SER A 122 6.14 -27.34 1.58
CA SER A 122 6.29 -28.33 2.66
C SER A 122 7.35 -27.87 3.65
N LEU A 123 7.46 -28.53 4.80
CA LEU A 123 8.65 -28.40 5.64
C LEU A 123 9.86 -29.00 4.90
N THR A 124 11.05 -28.51 5.21
CA THR A 124 12.29 -28.94 4.57
C THR A 124 12.55 -30.43 4.81
N GLU A 125 12.21 -30.92 6.00
CA GLU A 125 12.39 -32.30 6.47
C GLU A 125 11.36 -33.29 5.91
N THR A 126 10.30 -32.81 5.24
CA THR A 126 9.26 -33.67 4.66
C THR A 126 9.81 -34.52 3.51
N GLU A 127 9.69 -35.84 3.62
CA GLU A 127 10.12 -36.83 2.61
C GLU A 127 9.02 -37.20 1.60
N GLU A 128 7.77 -37.35 2.05
CA GLU A 128 6.63 -37.74 1.21
C GLU A 128 5.42 -36.85 1.51
N ILE A 129 4.65 -36.49 0.48
CA ILE A 129 3.47 -35.62 0.59
C ILE A 129 2.22 -36.46 0.30
N LYS A 130 1.34 -36.59 1.30
CA LYS A 130 0.09 -37.36 1.17
C LYS A 130 -1.12 -36.48 1.39
N ILE A 131 -1.12 -35.73 2.48
CA ILE A 131 -2.18 -34.81 2.88
C ILE A 131 -1.72 -33.38 2.60
N VAL A 132 -2.52 -32.66 1.83
CA VAL A 132 -2.24 -31.28 1.43
C VAL A 132 -3.33 -30.36 1.96
N GLY A 133 -2.91 -29.30 2.64
CA GLY A 133 -3.78 -28.24 3.09
C GLY A 133 -4.14 -27.26 1.97
N MET A 134 -5.41 -26.89 1.89
CA MET A 134 -5.94 -25.89 0.96
C MET A 134 -6.98 -25.01 1.65
N ILE A 135 -7.09 -23.75 1.23
CA ILE A 135 -8.12 -22.85 1.77
C ILE A 135 -9.51 -23.26 1.23
N SER A 136 -10.56 -23.11 2.02
CA SER A 136 -11.95 -23.46 1.66
C SER A 136 -12.67 -22.38 0.85
N ASN A 137 -12.18 -21.14 0.87
CA ASN A 137 -12.78 -20.01 0.18
C ASN A 137 -12.64 -20.14 -1.35
N GLU A 138 -13.73 -20.51 -2.03
CA GLU A 138 -13.79 -20.70 -3.49
C GLU A 138 -13.44 -19.46 -4.31
N LYS A 139 -13.44 -18.27 -3.69
CA LYS A 139 -13.07 -17.01 -4.33
C LYS A 139 -11.59 -16.68 -4.20
N ASP A 140 -10.81 -17.41 -3.41
CA ASP A 140 -9.39 -17.13 -3.24
C ASP A 140 -8.58 -17.64 -4.46
N PRO A 141 -7.94 -16.74 -5.25
CA PRO A 141 -7.14 -17.15 -6.40
C PRO A 141 -6.01 -18.10 -6.03
N GLU A 142 -5.23 -17.79 -4.99
CA GLU A 142 -3.98 -18.48 -4.67
C GLU A 142 -4.17 -19.62 -3.67
N GLY A 143 -5.22 -19.54 -2.84
CA GLY A 143 -5.58 -20.51 -1.82
C GLY A 143 -6.56 -21.60 -2.28
N TYR A 144 -7.36 -21.36 -3.34
CA TYR A 144 -8.35 -22.33 -3.84
C TYR A 144 -8.34 -22.50 -5.36
N ILE A 145 -8.53 -21.43 -6.14
CA ILE A 145 -8.76 -21.54 -7.60
C ILE A 145 -7.54 -22.14 -8.31
N LEU A 146 -6.35 -21.58 -8.08
CA LEU A 146 -5.11 -22.07 -8.68
C LEU A 146 -4.71 -23.46 -8.13
N PRO A 147 -4.80 -23.75 -6.81
CA PRO A 147 -4.62 -25.10 -6.30
C PRO A 147 -5.51 -26.15 -6.96
N MET A 148 -6.81 -25.88 -7.13
CA MET A 148 -7.72 -26.80 -7.81
C MET A 148 -7.30 -27.05 -9.26
N GLU A 149 -6.98 -25.99 -10.02
CA GLU A 149 -6.48 -26.14 -11.39
C GLU A 149 -5.14 -26.90 -11.46
N TYR A 150 -4.27 -26.74 -10.46
CA TYR A 150 -3.01 -27.46 -10.35
C TYR A 150 -3.24 -28.96 -10.10
N LEU A 151 -4.15 -29.30 -9.19
CA LEU A 151 -4.50 -30.68 -8.86
C LEU A 151 -5.12 -31.40 -10.08
N ASP A 152 -6.05 -30.73 -10.77
CA ASP A 152 -6.69 -31.26 -11.98
C ASP A 152 -5.70 -31.55 -13.12
N LYS A 153 -4.66 -30.71 -13.26
CA LYS A 153 -3.66 -30.87 -14.34
C LYS A 153 -2.64 -31.97 -14.09
N ASN A 154 -2.23 -32.14 -12.83
CA ASN A 154 -1.10 -32.99 -12.50
C ASN A 154 -1.51 -34.41 -12.05
N ASN A 155 -2.82 -34.71 -11.97
CA ASN A 155 -3.35 -36.02 -11.53
C ASN A 155 -2.71 -36.52 -10.22
N HIS A 156 -2.37 -35.60 -9.32
CA HIS A 156 -1.82 -35.97 -8.02
C HIS A 156 -2.92 -36.54 -7.12
N ASN A 157 -2.62 -37.67 -6.48
CA ASN A 157 -3.56 -38.39 -5.61
C ASN A 157 -3.37 -37.94 -4.15
N TYR A 158 -3.42 -36.63 -3.90
CA TYR A 158 -3.30 -36.07 -2.56
C TYR A 158 -4.66 -36.12 -1.84
N GLU A 159 -4.63 -36.40 -0.53
CA GLU A 159 -5.78 -36.16 0.34
C GLU A 159 -5.84 -34.67 0.68
N ILE A 160 -6.93 -33.99 0.33
CA ILE A 160 -7.07 -32.55 0.55
C ILE A 160 -7.78 -32.28 1.87
N LYS A 161 -7.13 -31.50 2.74
CA LYS A 161 -7.73 -30.99 3.97
C LYS A 161 -8.01 -29.49 3.81
N SER A 162 -9.28 -29.11 3.94
CA SER A 162 -9.72 -27.72 3.75
C SER A 162 -9.66 -26.92 5.04
N TYR A 163 -9.28 -25.65 4.94
CA TYR A 163 -9.15 -24.73 6.06
C TYR A 163 -9.81 -23.38 5.76
N ASP A 164 -10.44 -22.79 6.76
CA ASP A 164 -11.05 -21.46 6.63
C ASP A 164 -10.03 -20.31 6.85
N ASP A 165 -8.86 -20.61 7.41
CA ASP A 165 -7.84 -19.62 7.76
C ASP A 165 -6.44 -20.18 7.50
N TYR A 166 -5.58 -19.34 6.89
CA TYR A 166 -4.21 -19.70 6.54
C TYR A 166 -3.35 -20.05 7.76
N TYR A 167 -3.57 -19.42 8.91
CA TYR A 167 -2.78 -19.69 10.11
C TYR A 167 -3.11 -21.05 10.70
N LEU A 168 -4.38 -21.45 10.71
CA LEU A 168 -4.77 -22.82 11.12
C LEU A 168 -4.12 -23.88 10.21
N MET A 169 -4.11 -23.61 8.90
CA MET A 169 -3.46 -24.50 7.93
C MET A 169 -1.94 -24.59 8.15
N LEU A 170 -1.27 -23.46 8.41
CA LEU A 170 0.15 -23.41 8.72
C LEU A 170 0.48 -24.06 10.07
N ASP A 171 -0.37 -23.89 11.08
CA ASP A 171 -0.23 -24.56 12.38
C ASP A 171 -0.21 -26.09 12.21
N ASP A 172 -1.14 -26.62 11.42
CA ASP A 172 -1.22 -28.06 11.13
C ASP A 172 -0.03 -28.57 10.31
N LEU A 173 0.51 -27.75 9.40
CA LEU A 173 1.78 -28.06 8.70
C LEU A 173 2.94 -28.19 9.70
N TYR A 174 3.09 -27.21 10.59
CA TYR A 174 4.16 -27.20 11.60
C TYR A 174 3.99 -28.29 12.66
N ASN A 175 2.75 -28.68 12.96
CA ASN A 175 2.45 -29.82 13.81
C ASN A 175 2.58 -31.18 13.10
N SER A 176 3.01 -31.19 11.83
CA SER A 176 3.11 -32.41 11.01
C SER A 176 1.79 -33.19 10.91
N THR A 177 0.65 -32.49 10.99
CA THR A 177 -0.69 -33.06 10.77
C THR A 177 -1.04 -33.14 9.28
N ILE A 178 -0.39 -32.29 8.48
CA ILE A 178 -0.41 -32.32 7.01
C ILE A 178 1.03 -32.16 6.52
N GLU A 179 1.34 -32.66 5.33
CA GLU A 179 2.73 -32.66 4.83
C GLU A 179 3.05 -31.48 3.90
N ALA A 180 2.05 -30.90 3.25
CA ALA A 180 2.22 -29.70 2.43
C ALA A 180 0.98 -28.81 2.44
N VAL A 181 1.13 -27.57 1.99
CA VAL A 181 0.09 -26.55 1.93
C VAL A 181 0.22 -25.73 0.66
N PHE A 182 -0.91 -25.25 0.13
CA PHE A 182 -0.90 -24.24 -0.92
C PHE A 182 -0.82 -22.84 -0.32
N LEU A 183 0.18 -22.07 -0.72
CA LEU A 183 0.39 -20.70 -0.27
C LEU A 183 0.73 -19.79 -1.45
N SER A 184 0.48 -18.50 -1.31
CA SER A 184 0.87 -17.53 -2.33
C SER A 184 2.40 -17.48 -2.53
N SER A 185 2.84 -16.92 -3.65
CA SER A 185 4.28 -16.81 -4.00
C SER A 185 5.16 -16.12 -2.94
N ASN A 186 4.55 -15.38 -2.04
CA ASN A 186 5.18 -14.51 -1.07
C ASN A 186 4.91 -14.87 0.39
N TYR A 187 4.38 -16.06 0.64
CA TYR A 187 4.04 -16.56 1.97
C TYR A 187 5.13 -16.29 3.01
N VAL A 188 6.40 -16.39 2.63
CA VAL A 188 7.53 -16.07 3.51
C VAL A 188 7.39 -14.67 4.10
N ILE A 189 7.07 -13.66 3.29
CA ILE A 189 7.00 -12.30 3.79
C ILE A 189 5.71 -12.06 4.57
N SER A 190 4.59 -12.65 4.13
CA SER A 190 3.30 -12.57 4.84
C SER A 190 3.39 -13.12 6.27
N TYR A 191 4.06 -14.26 6.44
CA TYR A 191 4.01 -15.01 7.69
C TYR A 191 5.25 -14.87 8.58
N ASN A 192 6.39 -14.41 8.07
CA ASN A 192 7.61 -14.20 8.88
C ASN A 192 7.43 -13.12 9.97
N SER A 193 6.40 -12.27 9.87
CA SER A 193 6.08 -11.35 10.97
C SER A 193 5.41 -12.02 12.17
N GLU A 194 4.85 -13.21 11.98
CA GLU A 194 4.27 -14.02 13.04
C GLU A 194 5.34 -14.85 13.74
N GLU A 195 5.25 -14.83 15.06
CA GLU A 195 6.14 -15.55 15.96
C GLU A 195 6.39 -17.01 15.57
N ARG A 196 5.32 -17.76 15.35
CA ARG A 196 5.39 -19.20 15.04
C ARG A 196 6.08 -19.47 13.70
N PHE A 197 6.09 -18.49 12.80
CA PHE A 197 6.52 -18.62 11.42
C PHE A 197 7.70 -17.69 11.09
N ILE A 198 8.38 -17.13 12.11
CA ILE A 198 9.50 -16.19 11.91
C ILE A 198 10.67 -16.81 11.13
N ASN A 199 10.82 -18.14 11.20
CA ASN A 199 11.84 -18.87 10.46
C ASN A 199 11.29 -19.63 9.25
N ILE A 200 10.05 -19.33 8.82
CA ILE A 200 9.36 -20.05 7.75
C ILE A 200 10.19 -20.12 6.46
N LYS A 201 10.98 -19.08 6.17
CA LYS A 201 11.89 -19.05 5.01
C LYS A 201 12.88 -20.23 4.98
N ASN A 202 13.40 -20.61 6.15
CA ASN A 202 14.45 -21.62 6.29
C ASN A 202 13.85 -23.01 6.59
N GLU A 203 12.69 -23.03 7.24
CA GLU A 203 12.01 -24.26 7.68
C GLU A 203 11.15 -24.88 6.57
N THR A 204 10.81 -24.12 5.54
CA THR A 204 9.99 -24.58 4.42
C THR A 204 10.74 -24.60 3.10
N LYS A 205 10.25 -25.42 2.16
CA LYS A 205 10.70 -25.46 0.77
C LYS A 205 9.49 -25.41 -0.16
N VAL A 206 9.64 -24.69 -1.27
CA VAL A 206 8.67 -24.73 -2.38
C VAL A 206 8.91 -26.01 -3.16
N VAL A 207 7.91 -26.89 -3.16
CA VAL A 207 7.93 -28.18 -3.85
C VAL A 207 7.62 -27.98 -5.33
N ASP A 208 6.58 -27.19 -5.61
CA ASP A 208 6.16 -26.85 -6.96
C ASP A 208 5.39 -25.50 -6.96
N SER A 209 5.18 -24.95 -8.15
CA SER A 209 4.50 -23.67 -8.35
C SER A 209 3.60 -23.72 -9.58
N TYR A 210 2.42 -23.11 -9.46
CA TYR A 210 1.52 -22.88 -10.58
C TYR A 210 1.14 -21.42 -10.68
N SER A 211 1.18 -20.88 -11.90
CA SER A 211 0.91 -19.47 -12.15
C SER A 211 -0.03 -19.29 -13.33
N LYS A 212 -0.92 -18.31 -13.23
CA LYS A 212 -1.88 -17.97 -14.29
C LYS A 212 -2.24 -16.49 -14.23
N GLU A 213 -2.33 -15.87 -15.40
CA GLU A 213 -2.91 -14.53 -15.50
C GLU A 213 -4.43 -14.62 -15.33
N MET A 214 -4.95 -13.88 -14.35
CA MET A 214 -6.38 -13.79 -14.06
C MET A 214 -6.78 -12.34 -13.94
N GLU A 215 -8.09 -12.07 -14.00
CA GLU A 215 -8.61 -10.75 -13.64
C GLU A 215 -8.17 -10.38 -12.22
N ASN A 216 -7.79 -9.13 -12.03
CA ASN A 216 -7.31 -8.67 -10.74
C ASN A 216 -8.48 -8.65 -9.73
N GLN A 217 -8.53 -9.68 -8.86
CA GLN A 217 -9.55 -9.81 -7.82
C GLN A 217 -9.27 -8.96 -6.57
N ASP A 218 -8.06 -8.41 -6.46
CA ASP A 218 -7.64 -7.47 -5.41
C ASP A 218 -7.95 -6.00 -5.77
N VAL A 219 -8.69 -5.75 -6.86
CA VAL A 219 -9.15 -4.41 -7.22
C VAL A 219 -10.22 -3.96 -6.25
N ILE A 220 -9.87 -2.99 -5.42
CA ILE A 220 -10.81 -2.26 -4.59
C ILE A 220 -11.56 -1.30 -5.51
N GLU A 221 -12.86 -1.50 -5.69
CA GLU A 221 -13.67 -0.55 -6.46
C GLU A 221 -13.49 0.85 -5.87
N GLY A 222 -12.98 1.78 -6.67
CA GLY A 222 -12.84 3.17 -6.24
C GLY A 222 -14.22 3.80 -6.03
N THR A 223 -14.30 4.77 -5.11
CA THR A 223 -15.56 5.47 -4.75
C THR A 223 -16.16 6.32 -5.88
N ASN A 224 -15.57 6.30 -7.08
CA ASN A 224 -15.83 7.19 -8.21
C ASN A 224 -15.71 8.69 -7.89
N ARG A 225 -15.13 9.06 -6.74
CA ARG A 225 -15.06 10.44 -6.25
C ARG A 225 -14.22 11.33 -7.19
N PRO A 226 -14.72 12.46 -7.70
CA PRO A 226 -13.93 13.29 -8.60
C PRO A 226 -12.64 13.82 -7.95
N ILE A 227 -11.50 13.70 -8.65
CA ILE A 227 -10.18 14.24 -8.22
C ILE A 227 -10.17 15.79 -8.05
N THR A 228 -11.23 16.47 -8.51
CA THR A 228 -11.43 17.91 -8.36
C THR A 228 -12.15 18.31 -7.06
N GLU A 229 -12.60 17.34 -6.26
CA GLU A 229 -13.16 17.53 -4.92
C GLU A 229 -12.17 16.99 -3.88
N PRO A 230 -12.27 17.32 -2.57
CA PRO A 230 -11.37 16.74 -1.56
C PRO A 230 -11.48 15.21 -1.53
N PHE A 231 -10.36 14.49 -1.48
CA PHE A 231 -10.34 13.02 -1.58
C PHE A 231 -9.19 12.40 -0.78
N THR A 232 -9.21 11.08 -0.62
CA THR A 232 -8.18 10.29 0.07
C THR A 232 -7.40 9.37 -0.88
N ILE A 233 -6.11 9.18 -0.60
CA ILE A 233 -5.27 8.19 -1.27
C ILE A 233 -4.46 7.42 -0.23
N LEU A 234 -4.59 6.10 -0.21
CA LEU A 234 -3.68 5.23 0.53
C LEU A 234 -2.49 4.84 -0.34
N LEU A 235 -1.29 5.23 0.09
CA LEU A 235 -0.04 4.82 -0.54
C LEU A 235 0.55 3.65 0.22
N MET A 236 0.73 2.53 -0.48
CA MET A 236 1.26 1.29 0.06
C MET A 236 2.62 0.97 -0.56
N GLY A 237 3.64 0.81 0.28
CA GLY A 237 4.94 0.31 -0.12
C GLY A 237 5.03 -1.20 0.10
N VAL A 238 5.35 -1.95 -0.95
CA VAL A 238 5.58 -3.41 -0.87
C VAL A 238 7.07 -3.74 -0.95
N ASP A 239 7.52 -4.60 -0.04
CA ASP A 239 8.90 -5.07 0.01
C ASP A 239 9.12 -6.18 -1.03
N SER A 240 9.33 -5.76 -2.28
CA SER A 240 9.60 -6.63 -3.42
C SER A 240 10.81 -6.13 -4.22
N MET A 241 11.67 -7.07 -4.61
CA MET A 241 12.86 -6.85 -5.45
C MET A 241 12.57 -6.95 -6.95
N TYR A 242 11.39 -7.45 -7.33
CA TYR A 242 11.06 -7.72 -8.73
C TYR A 242 10.68 -6.44 -9.47
N ASP A 243 10.90 -6.41 -10.78
CA ASP A 243 10.44 -5.30 -11.62
C ASP A 243 8.91 -5.32 -11.76
N GLY A 244 8.28 -4.17 -11.53
CA GLY A 244 6.84 -4.00 -11.59
C GLY A 244 6.04 -4.75 -10.51
N LEU A 245 4.71 -4.59 -10.58
CA LEU A 245 3.72 -5.25 -9.71
C LEU A 245 2.94 -6.34 -10.46
N SER A 246 3.53 -6.94 -11.51
CA SER A 246 2.85 -7.91 -12.39
C SER A 246 2.65 -9.29 -11.76
N LYS A 247 3.39 -9.60 -10.71
CA LYS A 247 3.12 -10.72 -9.80
C LYS A 247 2.27 -10.19 -8.66
N ASN A 248 1.37 -11.00 -8.11
CA ASN A 248 0.66 -10.67 -6.86
C ASN A 248 1.68 -10.55 -5.72
N ALA A 249 2.40 -9.43 -5.70
CA ALA A 249 3.45 -9.11 -4.77
C ALA A 249 2.74 -8.66 -3.50
N ALA A 250 2.37 -9.64 -2.70
CA ALA A 250 2.79 -9.66 -1.32
C ALA A 250 2.70 -8.32 -0.61
N PHE A 251 1.47 -7.99 -0.27
CA PHE A 251 1.15 -6.91 0.62
C PHE A 251 1.92 -7.18 1.92
N ASN A 252 3.03 -6.47 2.16
CA ASN A 252 3.69 -6.50 3.48
C ASN A 252 3.25 -5.31 4.34
N GLY A 253 2.46 -4.38 3.77
CA GLY A 253 2.00 -3.18 4.48
C GLY A 253 3.13 -2.41 5.16
N ASP A 254 4.38 -2.52 4.69
CA ASP A 254 5.55 -2.02 5.43
C ASP A 254 5.62 -0.49 5.43
N THR A 255 4.99 0.11 4.42
CA THR A 255 4.75 1.56 4.32
C THR A 255 3.27 1.77 4.07
N LEU A 256 2.62 2.44 5.00
CA LEU A 256 1.22 2.83 4.92
C LEU A 256 1.16 4.35 5.13
N LEU A 257 0.97 5.09 4.04
CA LEU A 257 0.78 6.54 4.10
C LEU A 257 -0.60 6.87 3.58
N LEU A 258 -1.49 7.32 4.46
CA LEU A 258 -2.78 7.85 4.04
C LEU A 258 -2.65 9.35 3.82
N VAL A 259 -3.07 9.80 2.63
CA VAL A 259 -3.06 11.20 2.24
C VAL A 259 -4.49 11.65 2.03
N THR A 260 -4.91 12.71 2.71
CA THR A 260 -6.07 13.49 2.28
C THR A 260 -5.57 14.64 1.45
N PHE A 261 -6.22 14.94 0.33
CA PHE A 261 -5.85 16.07 -0.51
C PHE A 261 -7.10 16.88 -0.88
N ASN A 262 -6.99 18.20 -0.67
CA ASN A 262 -8.03 19.15 -1.03
C ASN A 262 -7.55 20.03 -2.20
N PRO A 263 -8.06 19.82 -3.43
CA PRO A 263 -7.70 20.62 -4.61
C PRO A 263 -8.26 22.06 -4.56
N ASN A 264 -9.21 22.36 -3.67
CA ASN A 264 -9.73 23.72 -3.46
C ASN A 264 -8.76 24.56 -2.62
N THR A 265 -8.20 23.98 -1.57
CA THR A 265 -7.28 24.69 -0.66
C THR A 265 -5.80 24.45 -0.98
N LEU A 266 -5.48 23.45 -1.82
CA LEU A 266 -4.12 22.99 -2.10
C LEU A 266 -3.36 22.49 -0.86
N ASN A 267 -4.12 21.94 0.10
CA ASN A 267 -3.60 21.34 1.31
C ASN A 267 -3.70 19.82 1.24
N ALA A 268 -2.63 19.15 1.66
CA ALA A 268 -2.60 17.73 1.91
C ALA A 268 -2.24 17.43 3.36
N THR A 269 -2.96 16.51 3.99
CA THR A 269 -2.61 15.98 5.31
C THR A 269 -2.15 14.54 5.12
N MET A 270 -0.92 14.25 5.56
CA MET A 270 -0.26 12.95 5.38
C MET A 270 -0.13 12.26 6.73
N PHE A 271 -0.79 11.11 6.85
CA PHE A 271 -0.73 10.25 8.01
C PHE A 271 0.04 8.98 7.70
N GLY A 272 1.22 8.85 8.32
CA GLY A 272 2.00 7.62 8.23
C GLY A 272 1.65 6.67 9.38
N ILE A 273 1.16 5.48 9.02
CA ILE A 273 0.75 4.46 9.98
C ILE A 273 1.93 3.51 10.22
N PRO A 274 2.46 3.41 11.46
CA PRO A 274 3.49 2.43 11.78
C PRO A 274 2.99 1.00 11.49
N ARG A 275 3.80 0.18 10.85
CA ARG A 275 3.38 -1.17 10.41
C ARG A 275 3.01 -2.10 11.57
N ASP A 276 3.62 -1.88 12.73
CA ASP A 276 3.44 -2.69 13.94
C ASP A 276 2.28 -2.16 14.81
N THR A 277 1.49 -1.18 14.33
CA THR A 277 0.33 -0.63 15.06
C THR A 277 -0.69 -1.72 15.34
N TYR A 278 -1.03 -1.94 16.60
CA TYR A 278 -1.94 -3.00 17.04
C TYR A 278 -3.40 -2.54 16.93
N VAL A 279 -4.17 -3.16 16.03
CA VAL A 279 -5.53 -2.78 15.66
C VAL A 279 -6.41 -4.00 15.37
N PRO A 280 -7.74 -3.89 15.46
CA PRO A 280 -8.67 -4.90 14.94
C PRO A 280 -8.48 -5.10 13.43
N ILE A 281 -8.24 -6.33 12.99
CA ILE A 281 -8.09 -6.65 11.56
C ILE A 281 -9.47 -6.97 10.95
N ALA A 282 -9.89 -6.17 9.97
CA ALA A 282 -11.27 -6.18 9.46
C ALA A 282 -11.70 -7.57 8.92
N CYS A 283 -10.82 -8.25 8.18
CA CYS A 283 -11.10 -9.55 7.59
C CYS A 283 -10.92 -10.75 8.56
N ARG A 284 -10.60 -10.50 9.83
CA ARG A 284 -10.30 -11.54 10.84
C ARG A 284 -11.27 -11.49 12.01
N ASP A 285 -12.55 -11.24 11.74
CA ASP A 285 -13.60 -11.04 12.76
C ASP A 285 -13.24 -9.94 13.77
N ASN A 286 -12.53 -8.91 13.33
CA ASN A 286 -11.99 -7.83 14.19
C ASN A 286 -11.05 -8.32 15.30
N ARG A 287 -10.41 -9.48 15.13
CA ARG A 287 -9.32 -9.90 16.03
C ARG A 287 -8.14 -8.96 15.90
N GLU A 288 -7.59 -8.55 17.05
CA GLU A 288 -6.47 -7.61 17.08
C GLU A 288 -5.17 -8.27 16.62
N ASN A 289 -4.44 -7.57 15.74
CA ASN A 289 -3.09 -7.90 15.37
C ASN A 289 -2.37 -6.62 14.93
N LYS A 290 -1.09 -6.72 14.57
CA LYS A 290 -0.37 -5.65 13.90
C LYS A 290 -1.03 -5.34 12.56
N ILE A 291 -1.17 -4.07 12.22
CA ILE A 291 -1.87 -3.63 11.01
C ILE A 291 -1.25 -4.23 9.74
N ASN A 292 0.07 -4.44 9.72
CA ASN A 292 0.74 -5.08 8.58
C ASN A 292 0.31 -6.53 8.33
N SER A 293 -0.29 -7.23 9.31
CA SER A 293 -0.82 -8.59 9.09
C SER A 293 -2.05 -8.59 8.19
N ALA A 294 -2.82 -7.49 8.12
CA ALA A 294 -3.98 -7.37 7.22
C ALA A 294 -3.60 -7.60 5.75
N ALA A 295 -2.35 -7.32 5.44
CA ALA A 295 -1.78 -7.46 4.12
C ALA A 295 -1.70 -8.94 3.68
N ALA A 296 -1.56 -9.90 4.61
CA ALA A 296 -1.64 -11.32 4.30
C ALA A 296 -3.00 -11.74 3.69
N TYR A 297 -4.04 -10.95 3.92
CA TYR A 297 -5.42 -11.19 3.44
C TYR A 297 -5.80 -10.32 2.23
N GLY A 298 -4.83 -9.69 1.58
CA GLY A 298 -5.05 -8.87 0.40
C GLY A 298 -5.23 -7.38 0.68
N SER A 299 -5.36 -6.62 -0.40
CA SER A 299 -5.41 -5.14 -0.31
C SER A 299 -6.70 -4.65 0.32
N LYS A 300 -7.80 -5.34 0.04
CA LYS A 300 -9.11 -5.01 0.59
C LYS A 300 -9.09 -5.07 2.12
N CYS A 301 -8.53 -6.13 2.71
CA CYS A 301 -8.46 -6.22 4.16
C CYS A 301 -7.63 -5.08 4.78
N MET A 302 -6.52 -4.71 4.15
CA MET A 302 -5.72 -3.57 4.60
C MET A 302 -6.51 -2.26 4.55
N VAL A 303 -7.20 -1.98 3.44
CA VAL A 303 -8.03 -0.77 3.29
C VAL A 303 -9.16 -0.75 4.30
N ASP A 304 -9.96 -1.82 4.38
CA ASP A 304 -11.08 -1.92 5.34
C ASP A 304 -10.57 -1.77 6.79
N THR A 305 -9.38 -2.30 7.11
CA THR A 305 -8.75 -2.15 8.44
C THR A 305 -8.37 -0.69 8.74
N ILE A 306 -7.81 0.02 7.76
CA ILE A 306 -7.45 1.42 7.91
C ILE A 306 -8.70 2.30 7.99
N GLU A 307 -9.71 2.07 7.13
CA GLU A 307 -10.99 2.78 7.15
C GLU A 307 -11.67 2.64 8.52
N ASN A 308 -11.70 1.43 9.08
CA ASN A 308 -12.24 1.19 10.43
C ASN A 308 -11.43 1.90 11.53
N LEU A 309 -10.10 2.02 11.36
CA LEU A 309 -9.23 2.69 12.33
C LEU A 309 -9.46 4.22 12.35
N ILE A 310 -9.56 4.83 11.18
CA ILE A 310 -9.60 6.30 11.04
C ILE A 310 -11.01 6.86 10.84
N GLU A 311 -11.99 6.01 10.53
CA GLU A 311 -13.38 6.37 10.21
C GLU A 311 -13.51 7.33 9.00
N ILE A 312 -12.69 7.09 7.97
CA ILE A 312 -12.65 7.86 6.72
C ILE A 312 -12.54 6.87 5.57
N ASP A 313 -13.44 6.99 4.59
CA ASP A 313 -13.41 6.20 3.36
C ASP A 313 -12.15 6.49 2.53
N ILE A 314 -11.53 5.44 2.01
CA ILE A 314 -10.36 5.49 1.13
C ILE A 314 -10.84 5.48 -0.32
N ASP A 315 -10.81 6.64 -0.97
CA ASP A 315 -11.27 6.79 -2.35
C ASP A 315 -10.37 6.04 -3.34
N TYR A 316 -9.06 6.10 -3.08
CA TYR A 316 -8.04 5.55 -3.96
C TYR A 316 -6.91 4.88 -3.20
N TYR A 317 -6.28 3.90 -3.85
CA TYR A 317 -4.99 3.38 -3.40
C TYR A 317 -3.94 3.45 -4.52
N MET A 318 -2.68 3.49 -4.11
CA MET A 318 -1.53 3.28 -4.98
C MET A 318 -0.54 2.35 -4.29
N LYS A 319 -0.09 1.31 -5.00
CA LYS A 319 0.97 0.42 -4.54
C LYS A 319 2.24 0.66 -5.32
N ILE A 320 3.38 0.63 -4.64
CA ILE A 320 4.69 0.74 -5.28
C ILE A 320 5.69 -0.19 -4.58
N ASN A 321 6.58 -0.81 -5.36
CA ASN A 321 7.67 -1.61 -4.81
C ASN A 321 9.00 -0.83 -4.78
N PHE A 322 10.07 -1.46 -4.30
CA PHE A 322 11.38 -0.80 -4.17
C PHE A 322 11.93 -0.33 -5.52
N LYS A 323 11.87 -1.18 -6.55
CA LYS A 323 12.33 -0.81 -7.91
C LYS A 323 11.50 0.34 -8.48
N GLY A 324 10.20 0.34 -8.23
CA GLY A 324 9.30 1.41 -8.62
C GLY A 324 9.67 2.74 -8.01
N LEU A 325 9.95 2.78 -6.70
CA LEU A 325 10.39 4.00 -6.03
C LEU A 325 11.71 4.52 -6.62
N VAL A 326 12.69 3.63 -6.78
CA VAL A 326 14.01 3.97 -7.37
C VAL A 326 13.83 4.58 -8.76
N GLN A 327 13.13 3.88 -9.65
CA GLN A 327 12.92 4.32 -11.01
C GLN A 327 12.14 5.64 -11.08
N LEU A 328 11.14 5.84 -10.20
CA LEU A 328 10.35 7.07 -10.16
C LEU A 328 11.19 8.28 -9.73
N VAL A 329 12.03 8.12 -8.70
CA VAL A 329 12.95 9.19 -8.26
C VAL A 329 14.00 9.48 -9.34
N ASP A 330 14.52 8.46 -10.02
CA ASP A 330 15.48 8.65 -11.12
C ASP A 330 14.82 9.32 -12.33
N ALA A 331 13.57 8.99 -12.65
CA ALA A 331 12.79 9.64 -13.71
C ALA A 331 12.51 11.12 -13.40
N LEU A 332 12.43 11.48 -12.12
CA LEU A 332 12.36 12.87 -11.66
C LEU A 332 13.72 13.60 -11.75
N GLY A 333 14.82 12.88 -11.99
CA GLY A 333 16.18 13.41 -11.97
C GLY A 333 16.70 13.67 -10.56
N GLY A 334 16.32 12.81 -9.61
CA GLY A 334 16.66 12.91 -8.19
C GLY A 334 15.82 13.94 -7.42
N ILE A 335 15.81 13.80 -6.10
CA ILE A 335 15.03 14.64 -5.17
C ILE A 335 15.94 15.35 -4.17
N GLU A 336 15.64 16.62 -3.86
CA GLU A 336 16.39 17.36 -2.85
C GLU A 336 15.79 17.09 -1.47
N VAL A 337 16.62 16.60 -0.54
CA VAL A 337 16.20 16.21 0.81
C VAL A 337 17.21 16.72 1.82
N ASP A 338 16.71 17.31 2.91
CA ASP A 338 17.51 17.57 4.11
C ASP A 338 17.54 16.30 4.97
N VAL A 339 18.65 15.56 4.85
CA VAL A 339 18.77 14.22 5.43
C VAL A 339 18.96 14.31 6.94
N PRO A 340 18.10 13.66 7.76
CA PRO A 340 18.15 13.81 9.20
C PRO A 340 19.47 13.34 9.83
N VAL A 341 19.90 14.05 10.87
CA VAL A 341 21.07 13.68 11.68
C VAL A 341 20.78 12.37 12.45
N PRO A 342 21.61 11.33 12.31
CA PRO A 342 21.47 10.09 13.07
C PRO A 342 21.83 10.27 14.56
N ASP A 343 21.18 9.52 15.45
CA ASP A 343 21.38 9.63 16.91
C ASP A 343 22.72 9.05 17.39
N PHE A 344 23.22 8.00 16.71
CA PHE A 344 24.33 7.17 17.21
C PHE A 344 25.46 6.95 16.21
N LYS A 345 25.35 7.49 14.99
CA LYS A 345 26.31 7.26 13.90
C LYS A 345 26.73 8.59 13.27
N LYS A 346 27.78 8.59 12.44
CA LYS A 346 28.14 9.75 11.60
C LYS A 346 27.44 9.73 10.25
N GLU A 347 27.13 8.53 9.76
CA GLU A 347 26.43 8.24 8.52
C GLU A 347 25.70 6.90 8.69
N TYR A 348 24.71 6.62 7.84
CA TYR A 348 24.03 5.33 7.84
C TYR A 348 24.11 4.67 6.46
N CYS A 349 24.61 3.44 6.46
CA CYS A 349 24.69 2.59 5.27
C CYS A 349 23.63 1.50 5.33
N VAL A 350 22.83 1.38 4.29
CA VAL A 350 21.78 0.37 4.16
C VAL A 350 21.89 -0.39 2.85
N GLU A 351 21.04 -1.40 2.70
CA GLU A 351 21.01 -2.24 1.50
C GLU A 351 20.39 -1.49 0.32
N ASP A 352 20.82 -1.85 -0.89
CA ASP A 352 20.20 -1.39 -2.13
C ASP A 352 18.83 -2.05 -2.38
N SER A 353 18.20 -1.69 -3.50
CA SER A 353 16.94 -2.30 -3.97
C SER A 353 17.02 -3.81 -4.26
N ASN A 354 18.22 -4.40 -4.33
CA ASN A 354 18.47 -5.83 -4.48
C ASN A 354 18.81 -6.52 -3.14
N ARG A 355 18.71 -5.79 -2.01
CA ARG A 355 19.14 -6.18 -0.66
C ARG A 355 20.61 -6.61 -0.57
N LYS A 356 21.49 -5.97 -1.33
CA LYS A 356 22.94 -6.11 -1.13
C LYS A 356 23.37 -5.25 0.06
N ALA A 357 23.85 -5.90 1.11
CA ALA A 357 24.16 -5.23 2.37
C ALA A 357 25.18 -4.10 2.26
N ARG A 358 24.90 -2.96 2.93
CA ARG A 358 25.79 -1.80 3.14
C ARG A 358 26.35 -1.17 1.84
N GLN A 359 25.54 -1.05 0.80
CA GLN A 359 25.94 -0.46 -0.48
C GLN A 359 25.72 1.05 -0.55
N ILE A 360 24.70 1.58 0.13
CA ILE A 360 24.28 2.98 0.00
C ILE A 360 24.46 3.68 1.34
N CYS A 361 25.33 4.68 1.42
CA CYS A 361 25.64 5.44 2.63
C CYS A 361 25.19 6.89 2.49
N LEU A 362 24.38 7.35 3.46
CA LEU A 362 23.83 8.70 3.47
C LEU A 362 24.47 9.53 4.58
N LYS A 363 24.84 10.76 4.22
CA LYS A 363 25.30 11.80 5.14
C LYS A 363 24.13 12.74 5.49
N PRO A 364 24.11 13.29 6.71
CA PRO A 364 23.08 14.26 7.09
C PRO A 364 23.29 15.61 6.40
N GLY A 365 22.20 16.37 6.28
CA GLY A 365 22.14 17.68 5.64
C GLY A 365 21.50 17.66 4.26
N LEU A 366 21.37 18.85 3.67
CA LEU A 366 20.75 19.06 2.36
C LEU A 366 21.57 18.44 1.24
N GLN A 367 20.98 17.50 0.51
CA GLN A 367 21.58 16.86 -0.66
C GLN A 367 20.54 16.37 -1.66
N THR A 368 20.97 16.19 -2.91
CA THR A 368 20.14 15.57 -3.95
C THR A 368 20.33 14.05 -3.90
N LEU A 369 19.25 13.33 -3.63
CA LEU A 369 19.21 11.87 -3.60
C LEU A 369 18.76 11.31 -4.96
N ASN A 370 19.49 10.32 -5.46
CA ASN A 370 19.01 9.43 -6.53
C ASN A 370 18.01 8.39 -5.97
N GLY A 371 17.49 7.51 -6.83
CA GLY A 371 16.49 6.52 -6.43
C GLY A 371 16.95 5.54 -5.36
N GLU A 372 18.17 5.01 -5.44
CA GLU A 372 18.72 4.08 -4.44
C GLU A 372 18.96 4.80 -3.10
N GLU A 373 19.42 6.04 -3.14
CA GLU A 373 19.60 6.89 -1.96
C GLU A 373 18.27 7.28 -1.30
N ALA A 374 17.24 7.56 -2.09
CA ALA A 374 15.89 7.81 -1.58
C ALA A 374 15.30 6.55 -0.93
N LEU A 375 15.43 5.39 -1.57
CA LEU A 375 15.02 4.11 -1.00
C LEU A 375 15.80 3.78 0.28
N ALA A 376 17.10 4.07 0.29
CA ALA A 376 17.93 3.90 1.48
C ALA A 376 17.37 4.71 2.64
N LEU A 377 17.04 5.98 2.42
CA LEU A 377 16.47 6.85 3.46
C LEU A 377 15.16 6.33 4.04
N THR A 378 14.26 5.79 3.20
CA THR A 378 12.96 5.24 3.64
C THR A 378 13.06 3.91 4.36
N ARG A 379 14.20 3.20 4.29
CA ARG A 379 14.41 1.89 4.93
C ARG A 379 15.22 1.95 6.22
N VAL A 380 15.84 3.09 6.55
CA VAL A 380 16.71 3.21 7.73
C VAL A 380 15.91 3.10 9.02
N ARG A 381 16.36 2.20 9.91
CA ARG A 381 15.78 1.95 11.24
C ARG A 381 16.82 2.11 12.35
N ALA A 382 17.88 1.31 12.31
CA ALA A 382 18.89 1.17 13.37
C ALA A 382 19.80 2.40 13.60
N ALA A 383 19.59 3.51 12.88
CA ALA A 383 20.35 4.74 13.07
C ALA A 383 19.69 5.71 14.08
N PHE A 384 18.45 5.44 14.50
CA PHE A 384 17.63 6.35 15.28
C PHE A 384 17.05 5.67 16.53
N LYS A 385 16.89 6.43 17.62
CA LYS A 385 16.27 5.99 18.88
C LYS A 385 14.82 5.54 18.70
N LEU A 386 14.06 6.29 17.90
CA LEU A 386 12.64 6.04 17.64
C LEU A 386 12.40 5.06 16.48
N VAL A 387 13.45 4.39 15.99
CA VAL A 387 13.44 3.29 15.00
C VAL A 387 12.34 3.42 13.93
N ASP A 388 11.16 2.83 14.15
CA ASP A 388 10.06 2.78 13.18
C ASP A 388 9.40 4.14 12.91
N PHE A 389 9.22 4.98 13.94
CA PHE A 389 8.62 6.30 13.77
C PHE A 389 9.47 7.18 12.86
N LYS A 390 10.80 7.11 13.02
CA LYS A 390 11.71 7.88 12.16
C LYS A 390 11.70 7.35 10.72
N ARG A 391 11.52 6.04 10.54
CA ARG A 391 11.33 5.44 9.21
C ARG A 391 10.08 6.00 8.53
N VAL A 392 8.96 6.05 9.24
CA VAL A 392 7.70 6.64 8.74
C VAL A 392 7.89 8.12 8.40
N GLN A 393 8.55 8.89 9.27
CA GLN A 393 8.88 10.29 9.00
C GLN A 393 9.73 10.47 7.74
N ASN A 394 10.73 9.60 7.54
CA ASN A 394 11.58 9.61 6.35
C ASN A 394 10.79 9.27 5.08
N GLN A 395 9.82 8.36 5.16
CA GLN A 395 8.91 8.05 4.04
C GLN A 395 8.07 9.28 3.66
N GLN A 396 7.52 9.99 4.65
CA GLN A 396 6.79 11.24 4.42
C GLN A 396 7.69 12.33 3.83
N LEU A 397 8.93 12.44 4.30
CA LEU A 397 9.94 13.39 3.79
C LEU A 397 10.30 13.13 2.33
N VAL A 398 10.50 11.86 1.95
CA VAL A 398 10.80 11.48 0.57
C VAL A 398 9.61 11.79 -0.35
N LEU A 399 8.38 11.45 0.07
CA LEU A 399 7.18 11.75 -0.70
C LEU A 399 6.99 13.27 -0.89
N GLU A 400 7.19 14.07 0.15
CA GLU A 400 7.15 15.52 0.08
C GLU A 400 8.19 16.07 -0.92
N ALA A 401 9.42 15.54 -0.89
CA ALA A 401 10.48 15.95 -1.82
C ALA A 401 10.17 15.56 -3.27
N MET A 402 9.59 14.37 -3.49
CA MET A 402 9.11 13.95 -4.81
C MET A 402 8.02 14.91 -5.34
N VAL A 403 7.01 15.23 -4.53
CA VAL A 403 5.95 16.19 -4.90
C VAL A 403 6.55 17.56 -5.21
N LYS A 404 7.49 18.06 -4.40
CA LYS A 404 8.18 19.33 -4.67
C LYS A 404 8.95 19.29 -5.99
N LYS A 405 9.63 18.18 -6.30
CA LYS A 405 10.40 18.01 -7.53
C LYS A 405 9.53 18.08 -8.79
N THR A 406 8.27 17.62 -8.72
CA THR A 406 7.36 17.68 -9.88
C THR A 406 7.16 19.09 -10.45
N LYS A 407 7.26 20.14 -9.61
CA LYS A 407 7.14 21.55 -10.01
C LYS A 407 8.24 22.00 -10.98
N THR A 408 9.38 21.31 -10.98
CA THR A 408 10.54 21.65 -11.80
C THR A 408 10.47 21.05 -13.20
N ILE A 409 9.55 20.11 -13.44
CA ILE A 409 9.41 19.42 -14.72
C ILE A 409 8.78 20.39 -15.73
N ARG A 410 9.56 20.80 -16.73
CA ARG A 410 9.08 21.68 -17.82
C ARG A 410 9.06 21.01 -19.20
N ASN A 411 9.59 19.79 -19.31
CA ASN A 411 9.75 19.08 -20.56
C ASN A 411 8.68 17.97 -20.71
N ILE A 412 7.97 17.98 -21.83
CA ILE A 412 6.96 16.97 -22.18
C ILE A 412 7.53 15.55 -22.24
N ASN A 413 8.77 15.37 -22.69
CA ASN A 413 9.41 14.05 -22.74
C ASN A 413 9.72 13.53 -21.33
N SER A 414 10.17 14.40 -20.42
CA SER A 414 10.38 14.02 -19.02
C SER A 414 9.06 13.63 -18.36
N PHE A 415 7.99 14.39 -18.62
CA PHE A 415 6.64 14.05 -18.14
C PHE A 415 6.16 12.69 -18.66
N ILE A 416 6.29 12.43 -19.97
CA ILE A 416 5.93 11.13 -20.57
C ILE A 416 6.76 9.99 -19.96
N ASN A 417 8.06 10.20 -19.74
CA ASN A 417 8.92 9.19 -19.12
C ASN A 417 8.49 8.90 -17.68
N ILE A 418 8.15 9.92 -16.89
CA ILE A 418 7.65 9.75 -15.53
C ILE A 418 6.33 8.98 -15.54
N LEU A 419 5.37 9.36 -16.38
CA LEU A 419 4.12 8.61 -16.52
C LEU A 419 4.34 7.15 -16.93
N ASP A 420 5.26 6.88 -17.86
CA ASP A 420 5.63 5.53 -18.29
C ASP A 420 6.26 4.72 -17.15
N THR A 421 7.13 5.34 -16.35
CA THR A 421 7.69 4.73 -15.14
C THR A 421 6.61 4.42 -14.11
N ILE A 422 5.66 5.32 -13.88
CA ILE A 422 4.53 5.09 -12.97
C ILE A 422 3.69 3.91 -13.50
N SER A 423 3.33 3.91 -14.79
CA SER A 423 2.54 2.85 -15.44
C SER A 423 3.13 1.45 -15.28
N LYS A 424 4.45 1.33 -15.36
CA LYS A 424 5.13 0.02 -15.22
C LYS A 424 5.20 -0.48 -13.77
N ASN A 425 5.27 0.43 -12.81
CA ASN A 425 5.67 0.12 -11.44
C ASN A 425 4.60 0.38 -10.37
N LEU A 426 3.46 0.95 -10.74
CA LEU A 426 2.37 1.30 -9.83
C LEU A 426 1.12 0.47 -10.13
N ASP A 427 0.40 0.08 -9.08
CA ASP A 427 -0.93 -0.52 -9.15
C ASP A 427 -1.92 0.40 -8.42
N THR A 428 -3.08 0.67 -9.03
CA THR A 428 -4.08 1.62 -8.51
C THR A 428 -5.48 1.23 -8.97
N ASN A 429 -6.47 1.59 -8.17
CA ASN A 429 -7.88 1.53 -8.54
C ASN A 429 -8.40 2.80 -9.24
N MET A 430 -7.53 3.76 -9.54
CA MET A 430 -7.93 4.94 -10.31
C MET A 430 -8.25 4.58 -11.77
N GLN A 431 -9.42 5.00 -12.24
CA GLN A 431 -9.80 4.91 -13.63
C GLN A 431 -9.01 5.93 -14.48
N ASN A 432 -8.85 5.62 -15.77
CA ASN A 432 -8.17 6.49 -16.73
C ASN A 432 -8.69 7.94 -16.70
N ASP A 433 -10.01 8.12 -16.64
CA ASP A 433 -10.64 9.44 -16.61
C ASP A 433 -10.23 10.24 -15.36
N GLN A 434 -10.09 9.58 -14.20
CA GLN A 434 -9.62 10.19 -12.95
C GLN A 434 -8.14 10.57 -13.02
N ILE A 435 -7.29 9.66 -13.54
CA ILE A 435 -5.86 9.92 -13.75
C ILE A 435 -5.65 11.12 -14.67
N LEU A 436 -6.37 11.18 -15.80
CA LEU A 436 -6.29 12.30 -16.74
C LEU A 436 -6.79 13.61 -16.12
N ASN A 437 -7.74 13.55 -15.18
CA ASN A 437 -8.30 14.74 -14.55
C ASN A 437 -7.32 15.46 -13.61
N PHE A 438 -6.23 14.80 -13.17
CA PHE A 438 -5.12 15.47 -12.47
C PHE A 438 -4.51 16.61 -13.31
N TYR A 439 -4.65 16.59 -14.64
CA TYR A 439 -4.30 17.73 -15.48
C TYR A 439 -5.03 19.01 -15.05
N ASN A 440 -6.34 18.92 -14.77
CA ASN A 440 -7.12 20.09 -14.37
C ASN A 440 -6.70 20.60 -12.99
N VAL A 441 -6.45 19.68 -12.05
CA VAL A 441 -5.89 20.01 -10.73
C VAL A 441 -4.55 20.74 -10.88
N GLY A 442 -3.59 20.15 -11.60
CA GLY A 442 -2.28 20.75 -11.82
C GLY A 442 -2.36 22.11 -12.52
N LYS A 443 -3.22 22.25 -13.52
CA LYS A 443 -3.47 23.53 -14.19
C LYS A 443 -4.05 24.58 -13.24
N ASP A 444 -5.03 24.22 -12.42
CA ASP A 444 -5.66 25.15 -11.48
C ASP A 444 -4.69 25.55 -10.36
N MET A 445 -3.82 24.63 -9.92
CA MET A 445 -2.68 24.93 -9.07
C MET A 445 -1.74 25.97 -9.69
N LEU A 446 -1.34 25.78 -10.96
CA LEU A 446 -0.46 26.70 -11.67
C LEU A 446 -1.11 28.08 -11.93
N LYS A 447 -2.44 28.16 -12.00
CA LYS A 447 -3.16 29.44 -12.12
C LYS A 447 -3.22 30.22 -10.81
N ARG A 448 -3.34 29.52 -9.67
CA ARG A 448 -3.48 30.12 -8.34
C ARG A 448 -2.15 30.55 -7.73
N THR A 449 -1.06 29.91 -8.13
CA THR A 449 0.28 30.12 -7.55
C THR A 449 1.17 30.84 -8.56
N LYS A 450 1.87 31.89 -8.13
CA LYS A 450 2.99 32.41 -8.94
C LYS A 450 4.16 31.45 -8.74
N PHE A 451 4.79 31.02 -9.84
CA PHE A 451 5.94 30.11 -9.82
C PHE A 451 7.13 30.57 -8.93
N SER A 452 7.12 31.81 -8.43
CA SER A 452 8.12 32.39 -7.52
C SER A 452 7.85 32.11 -6.04
N ASP A 453 6.63 31.72 -5.66
CA ASP A 453 6.22 31.66 -4.27
C ASP A 453 6.46 30.23 -3.74
N ASN A 454 7.13 30.12 -2.59
CA ASN A 454 7.38 28.84 -1.91
C ASN A 454 6.09 28.13 -1.44
N GLU A 455 4.93 28.81 -1.53
CA GLU A 455 3.62 28.38 -1.03
C GLU A 455 2.74 27.76 -2.14
N PHE A 456 3.30 26.87 -2.96
CA PHE A 456 2.56 26.25 -4.06
C PHE A 456 1.59 25.13 -3.63
N PHE A 457 1.87 24.49 -2.50
CA PHE A 457 1.13 23.33 -1.97
C PHE A 457 1.58 23.10 -0.53
N ASN A 458 0.65 22.98 0.42
CA ASN A 458 0.98 22.72 1.82
C ASN A 458 0.85 21.22 2.11
N ILE A 459 1.88 20.63 2.72
CA ILE A 459 1.86 19.24 3.19
C ILE A 459 1.99 19.27 4.70
N GLU A 460 0.91 18.92 5.38
CA GLU A 460 0.88 18.73 6.81
C GLU A 460 1.20 17.26 7.12
N ARG A 461 2.32 17.04 7.81
CA ARG A 461 2.74 15.69 8.23
C ARG A 461 2.26 15.47 9.66
N THR A 462 1.58 14.36 9.86
CA THR A 462 1.11 13.95 11.18
C THR A 462 1.90 12.74 11.67
N TYR A 463 2.05 12.59 12.99
CA TYR A 463 2.80 11.49 13.59
C TYR A 463 1.95 10.84 14.68
N LEU A 464 1.69 9.55 14.56
CA LEU A 464 1.01 8.79 15.61
C LEU A 464 1.97 8.54 16.76
N THR A 465 1.53 8.80 17.98
CA THR A 465 2.31 8.55 19.20
C THR A 465 1.61 7.54 20.10
N GLY A 466 2.39 6.92 20.99
CA GLY A 466 1.95 5.82 21.82
C GLY A 466 3.09 5.20 22.60
N TYR A 467 3.01 3.91 22.86
CA TYR A 467 3.97 3.16 23.64
C TYR A 467 4.23 1.76 23.09
N ASP A 468 5.43 1.27 23.40
CA ASP A 468 5.84 -0.08 23.07
C ASP A 468 5.07 -1.08 23.92
N SER A 469 4.51 -2.08 23.25
CA SER A 469 3.80 -3.17 23.90
C SER A 469 4.23 -4.50 23.34
N ARG A 470 3.92 -5.56 24.10
CA ARG A 470 4.26 -6.93 23.75
C ARG A 470 3.01 -7.78 23.90
N PHE A 471 2.68 -8.51 22.86
CA PHE A 471 1.45 -9.29 22.73
C PHE A 471 1.81 -10.77 22.47
N GLY A 472 0.91 -11.68 22.84
CA GLY A 472 1.10 -13.12 22.64
C GLY A 472 2.04 -13.78 23.66
N ASN A 473 2.11 -15.12 23.58
CA ASN A 473 2.73 -15.96 24.60
C ASN A 473 4.24 -15.75 24.78
N ASN A 474 4.99 -15.33 23.76
CA ASN A 474 6.42 -15.02 23.89
C ASN A 474 6.70 -13.51 23.84
N ALA A 475 5.67 -12.67 24.00
CA ALA A 475 5.82 -11.22 24.10
C ALA A 475 6.38 -10.56 22.81
N SER A 476 5.76 -10.87 21.68
CA SER A 476 6.03 -10.25 20.37
C SER A 476 5.75 -8.75 20.42
N TYR A 477 6.70 -7.93 19.96
CA TYR A 477 6.56 -6.47 19.96
C TYR A 477 5.40 -6.01 19.07
N ALA A 478 4.53 -5.13 19.56
CA ALA A 478 3.64 -4.32 18.74
C ALA A 478 3.51 -2.90 19.33
N PHE A 479 3.10 -1.96 18.48
CA PHE A 479 2.93 -0.56 18.85
C PHE A 479 1.48 -0.28 19.22
N GLN A 480 1.26 0.29 20.39
CA GLN A 480 -0.07 0.71 20.82
C GLN A 480 -0.13 2.23 20.90
N TYR A 481 -1.12 2.82 20.22
CA TYR A 481 -1.24 4.27 20.08
C TYR A 481 -2.04 4.90 21.23
N PHE A 482 -1.87 6.21 21.41
CA PHE A 482 -2.75 7.04 22.23
C PHE A 482 -3.99 7.41 21.41
N GLU A 483 -5.19 7.21 21.97
CA GLU A 483 -6.44 7.54 21.29
C GLU A 483 -6.53 9.03 20.97
N GLU A 484 -6.09 9.88 21.89
CA GLU A 484 -6.03 11.33 21.68
C GLU A 484 -5.06 11.71 20.55
N SER A 485 -4.01 10.91 20.32
CA SER A 485 -3.12 11.10 19.18
C SER A 485 -3.80 10.74 17.88
N LEU A 486 -4.57 9.66 17.83
CA LEU A 486 -5.30 9.27 16.63
C LEU A 486 -6.45 10.25 16.33
N GLU A 487 -7.16 10.73 17.34
CA GLU A 487 -8.25 11.70 17.19
C GLU A 487 -7.77 13.06 16.66
N GLU A 488 -6.62 13.57 17.11
CA GLU A 488 -6.03 14.80 16.53
C GLU A 488 -5.72 14.61 15.04
N ILE A 489 -5.25 13.42 14.65
CA ILE A 489 -4.93 13.09 13.25
C ILE A 489 -6.22 13.00 12.43
N LYS A 490 -7.23 12.27 12.93
CA LYS A 490 -8.56 12.15 12.31
C LYS A 490 -9.17 13.54 12.10
N GLU A 491 -9.14 14.40 13.12
CA GLU A 491 -9.67 15.75 13.03
C GLU A 491 -8.99 16.58 11.92
N ALA A 492 -7.66 16.55 11.83
CA ALA A 492 -6.94 17.25 10.77
C ALA A 492 -7.34 16.75 9.37
N MET A 493 -7.51 15.44 9.23
CA MET A 493 -7.96 14.80 8.00
C MET A 493 -9.42 15.16 7.65
N PHE A 494 -10.34 15.14 8.62
CA PHE A 494 -11.73 15.58 8.44
C PHE A 494 -11.82 17.05 8.03
N VAL A 495 -10.99 17.92 8.64
CA VAL A 495 -10.93 19.33 8.27
C VAL A 495 -10.42 19.50 6.85
N ASN A 496 -9.36 18.80 6.46
CA ASN A 496 -8.83 18.88 5.11
C ASN A 496 -9.83 18.37 4.06
N LEU A 497 -10.60 17.33 4.39
CA LEU A 497 -11.68 16.79 3.54
C LEU A 497 -12.97 17.64 3.53
N GLU A 498 -13.01 18.76 4.25
CA GLU A 498 -14.21 19.60 4.42
C GLU A 498 -15.39 18.89 5.12
N LEU A 499 -15.13 17.78 5.80
CA LEU A 499 -16.10 17.03 6.59
C LEU A 499 -16.34 17.67 7.98
N LYS A 500 -15.34 18.39 8.49
CA LYS A 500 -15.41 19.18 9.72
C LYS A 500 -14.92 20.60 9.47
N LYS A 501 -15.46 21.58 10.18
CA LYS A 501 -14.96 22.95 10.13
C LYS A 501 -13.70 23.08 11.00
N PRO A 502 -12.68 23.84 10.56
CA PRO A 502 -11.48 24.06 11.35
C PRO A 502 -11.79 24.92 12.58
N ASP A 503 -11.17 24.57 13.70
CA ASP A 503 -11.14 25.43 14.89
C ASP A 503 -10.25 26.65 14.62
N ILE A 504 -10.87 27.83 14.59
CA ILE A 504 -10.17 29.07 14.29
C ILE A 504 -9.38 29.51 15.54
N ILE A 505 -8.07 29.33 15.52
CA ILE A 505 -7.15 29.88 16.52
C ILE A 505 -7.08 31.40 16.31
N LYS A 506 -7.74 32.18 17.18
CA LYS A 506 -7.79 33.66 17.09
C LYS A 506 -6.67 34.37 17.84
N THR A 507 -5.84 33.64 18.56
CA THR A 507 -4.80 34.18 19.44
C THR A 507 -3.49 33.48 19.17
N PHE A 508 -2.44 34.25 18.89
CA PHE A 508 -1.07 33.76 18.72
C PHE A 508 -0.19 34.38 19.81
N ASN A 509 0.64 33.57 20.45
CA ASN A 509 1.62 34.02 21.44
C ASN A 509 2.98 33.47 21.04
N PHE A 510 4.02 34.30 21.08
CA PHE A 510 5.38 33.89 20.77
C PHE A 510 6.36 34.60 21.71
N SER A 511 7.49 33.94 21.94
CA SER A 511 8.63 34.49 22.69
C SER A 511 9.78 34.71 21.71
N ILE A 512 10.53 35.80 21.86
CA ILE A 512 11.73 36.02 21.05
C ILE A 512 12.90 35.13 21.49
N ASN A 513 12.81 34.57 22.69
CA ASN A 513 13.84 33.74 23.31
C ASN A 513 13.57 32.25 23.15
N GLU A 514 12.41 31.87 22.58
CA GLU A 514 12.05 30.48 22.30
C GLU A 514 11.92 30.33 20.79
N GLU A 515 12.63 29.36 20.24
CA GLU A 515 12.52 29.02 18.82
C GLU A 515 11.10 28.50 18.56
N TYR A 516 10.43 29.05 17.54
CA TYR A 516 9.09 28.60 17.19
C TYR A 516 9.16 27.21 16.57
N GLU A 517 8.75 26.20 17.32
CA GLU A 517 8.54 24.85 16.78
C GLU A 517 7.16 24.75 16.14
N THR A 518 7.10 24.29 14.89
CA THR A 518 5.83 24.01 14.22
C THR A 518 5.06 22.96 15.01
N LYS A 519 3.80 23.25 15.38
CA LYS A 519 2.95 22.30 16.09
C LYS A 519 2.82 21.01 15.26
N VAL A 520 3.23 19.90 15.87
CA VAL A 520 3.06 18.56 15.31
C VAL A 520 1.70 18.02 15.73
N ILE A 521 0.92 17.54 14.76
CA ILE A 521 -0.36 16.86 15.00
C ILE A 521 -0.10 15.40 15.37
N GLY A 522 -0.80 14.91 16.42
CA GLY A 522 -0.57 13.59 17.00
C GLY A 522 0.55 13.57 18.04
N ARG A 523 0.76 14.70 18.72
CA ARG A 523 1.82 14.89 19.73
C ARG A 523 1.77 13.85 20.86
N VAL A 524 2.89 13.69 21.57
CA VAL A 524 3.00 12.76 22.71
C VAL A 524 2.12 13.21 23.87
N TYR A 525 1.39 12.27 24.46
CA TYR A 525 0.56 12.49 25.64
C TYR A 525 1.17 11.79 26.87
N PRO A 526 1.86 12.52 27.76
CA PRO A 526 2.60 11.91 28.87
C PRO A 526 1.71 11.35 29.99
N ASN A 527 0.44 11.77 30.07
CA ASN A 527 -0.48 11.44 31.16
C ASN A 527 -1.61 10.47 30.74
N VAL A 528 -1.49 9.80 29.59
CA VAL A 528 -2.52 8.88 29.11
C VAL A 528 -2.28 7.48 29.64
N THR A 529 -3.33 6.89 30.23
CA THR A 529 -3.27 5.54 30.81
C THR A 529 -3.07 4.51 29.71
N ARG A 530 -2.06 3.65 29.91
CA ARG A 530 -1.81 2.48 29.05
C ARG A 530 -3.04 1.58 29.04
N ARG A 531 -3.46 1.12 27.86
CA ARG A 531 -4.43 0.02 27.75
C ARG A 531 -3.77 -1.24 28.33
N GLU A 532 -4.42 -1.82 29.31
CA GLU A 532 -3.94 -3.01 29.99
C GLU A 532 -4.11 -4.24 29.10
N THR A 533 -3.15 -5.16 29.18
CA THR A 533 -3.17 -6.44 28.47
C THR A 533 -3.34 -7.60 29.43
N LEU A 534 -3.90 -8.70 28.95
CA LEU A 534 -4.02 -9.95 29.70
C LEU A 534 -2.62 -10.52 29.98
N PRO A 535 -2.20 -10.66 31.25
CA PRO A 535 -0.91 -11.23 31.58
C PRO A 535 -0.79 -12.69 31.12
N ASN A 536 0.45 -13.15 30.93
CA ASN A 536 0.72 -14.58 30.76
C ASN A 536 0.84 -15.22 32.15
N PHE A 537 -0.11 -16.07 32.50
CA PHE A 537 -0.16 -16.83 33.75
C PHE A 537 0.48 -18.21 33.65
N LYS A 538 1.18 -18.54 32.55
CA LYS A 538 1.95 -19.79 32.45
C LYS A 538 2.94 -19.89 33.62
N ASN A 539 2.99 -21.06 34.26
CA ASN A 539 3.74 -21.33 35.49
C ASN A 539 3.30 -20.54 36.73
N LYS A 540 2.14 -19.86 36.67
CA LYS A 540 1.48 -19.25 37.83
C LYS A 540 0.39 -20.16 38.39
N THR A 541 -0.07 -19.85 39.60
CA THR A 541 -1.17 -20.57 40.23
C THR A 541 -2.51 -20.16 39.61
N LEU A 542 -3.47 -21.08 39.64
CA LEU A 542 -4.85 -20.77 39.23
C LEU A 542 -5.44 -19.61 40.06
N ASP A 543 -5.08 -19.49 41.34
CA ASP A 543 -5.57 -18.44 42.24
C ASP A 543 -5.07 -17.05 41.82
N GLU A 544 -3.81 -16.94 41.37
CA GLU A 544 -3.28 -15.68 40.82
C GLU A 544 -4.07 -15.24 39.59
N ALA A 545 -4.35 -16.16 38.67
CA ALA A 545 -5.12 -15.87 37.47
C ALA A 545 -6.59 -15.55 37.79
N ALA A 546 -7.21 -16.26 38.73
CA ALA A 546 -8.58 -16.05 39.15
C ALA A 546 -8.76 -14.70 39.88
N THR A 547 -7.78 -14.30 40.69
CA THR A 547 -7.78 -12.99 41.37
C THR A 547 -7.75 -11.86 40.35
N PHE A 548 -6.82 -11.93 39.38
CA PHE A 548 -6.77 -10.95 38.29
C PHE A 548 -8.05 -10.93 37.46
N ALA A 549 -8.60 -12.10 37.11
CA ALA A 549 -9.82 -12.21 36.34
C ALA A 549 -11.01 -11.53 37.05
N ASN A 550 -11.14 -11.73 38.37
CA ASN A 550 -12.16 -11.07 39.18
C ASN A 550 -11.96 -9.56 39.25
N GLU A 551 -10.73 -9.07 39.44
CA GLU A 551 -10.43 -7.63 39.46
C GLU A 551 -10.79 -6.93 38.15
N LYS A 552 -10.68 -7.63 37.02
CA LYS A 552 -10.90 -7.11 35.67
C LYS A 552 -12.24 -7.53 35.06
N ASN A 553 -13.14 -8.15 35.83
CA ASN A 553 -14.44 -8.66 35.39
C ASN A 553 -14.37 -9.62 34.18
N LEU A 554 -13.37 -10.51 34.16
CA LEU A 554 -13.18 -11.53 33.12
C LEU A 554 -13.60 -12.93 33.62
N SER A 555 -14.17 -13.75 32.73
CA SER A 555 -14.43 -15.16 33.03
C SER A 555 -13.21 -16.04 32.71
N ILE A 556 -12.89 -17.01 33.58
CA ILE A 556 -11.82 -17.98 33.32
C ILE A 556 -12.39 -19.36 32.97
N ASN A 557 -12.03 -19.88 31.80
CA ASN A 557 -12.37 -21.23 31.37
C ASN A 557 -11.22 -22.17 31.72
N ILE A 558 -11.47 -23.13 32.61
CA ILE A 558 -10.42 -24.03 33.12
C ILE A 558 -10.54 -25.38 32.42
N LYS A 559 -9.45 -25.84 31.79
CA LYS A 559 -9.30 -27.21 31.34
C LYS A 559 -8.29 -27.92 32.23
N LYS A 560 -8.65 -29.08 32.77
CA LYS A 560 -7.74 -29.85 33.60
C LYS A 560 -6.93 -30.82 32.73
N VAL A 561 -5.62 -30.80 32.90
CA VAL A 561 -4.68 -31.68 32.22
C VAL A 561 -3.99 -32.55 33.26
N LYS A 562 -4.07 -33.88 33.07
CA LYS A 562 -3.43 -34.85 33.96
C LYS A 562 -1.96 -35.00 33.55
N ASP A 563 -1.04 -34.65 34.43
CA ASP A 563 0.39 -34.82 34.21
C ASP A 563 1.08 -35.10 35.56
N ASN A 564 1.98 -36.08 35.52
CA ASN A 564 2.66 -36.68 36.68
C ASN A 564 3.84 -35.82 37.15
N THR A 565 4.23 -34.83 36.35
CA THR A 565 5.47 -34.05 36.53
C THR A 565 5.22 -32.60 36.95
N CYS A 566 3.96 -32.15 36.99
CA CYS A 566 3.60 -30.77 37.28
C CYS A 566 3.03 -30.56 38.70
N ILE A 567 3.12 -29.33 39.18
CA ILE A 567 2.60 -28.92 40.50
C ILE A 567 1.08 -28.69 40.36
N ASN A 568 0.30 -29.31 41.26
CA ASN A 568 -1.16 -29.23 41.26
C ASN A 568 -1.65 -27.76 41.28
N ASN A 569 -2.70 -27.43 40.54
CA ASN A 569 -3.23 -26.07 40.36
C ASN A 569 -2.27 -25.05 39.71
N THR A 570 -1.19 -25.50 39.08
CA THR A 570 -0.34 -24.63 38.25
C THR A 570 -0.86 -24.60 36.82
N ILE A 571 -0.88 -23.41 36.23
CA ILE A 571 -1.25 -23.23 34.82
C ILE A 571 -0.08 -23.68 33.95
N ILE A 572 -0.30 -24.75 33.18
CA ILE A 572 0.68 -25.32 32.26
C ILE A 572 0.67 -24.54 30.94
N GLU A 573 -0.52 -24.16 30.50
CA GLU A 573 -0.71 -23.47 29.24
C GLU A 573 -1.85 -22.46 29.33
N GLN A 574 -1.70 -21.36 28.61
CA GLN A 574 -2.73 -20.33 28.47
C GLN A 574 -2.94 -20.07 26.98
N LYS A 575 -4.19 -20.21 26.53
CA LYS A 575 -4.52 -20.16 25.11
C LYS A 575 -4.32 -18.79 24.49
N ILE A 576 -4.62 -17.74 25.26
CA ILE A 576 -4.50 -16.34 24.82
C ILE A 576 -3.79 -15.55 25.91
N SER A 577 -2.76 -14.79 25.56
CA SER A 577 -2.12 -13.85 26.48
C SER A 577 -1.66 -12.61 25.71
N GLY A 578 -1.40 -11.53 26.43
CA GLY A 578 -1.00 -10.25 25.89
C GLY A 578 -2.09 -9.47 25.15
N VAL A 579 -3.31 -9.99 25.00
CA VAL A 579 -4.45 -9.31 24.34
C VAL A 579 -4.99 -8.15 25.19
N ILE A 580 -5.57 -7.11 24.58
CA ILE A 580 -6.13 -5.96 25.33
C ILE A 580 -7.31 -6.43 26.17
N LEU A 581 -7.37 -6.03 27.45
CA LEU A 581 -8.46 -6.48 28.35
C LEU A 581 -9.85 -6.08 27.85
N SER A 582 -9.99 -4.93 27.20
CA SER A 582 -11.27 -4.47 26.65
C SER A 582 -11.75 -5.24 25.43
N SER A 583 -10.90 -6.06 24.78
CA SER A 583 -11.28 -6.87 23.61
C SER A 583 -11.71 -8.29 23.97
N ILE A 584 -11.67 -8.68 25.25
CA ILE A 584 -12.03 -10.01 25.72
C ILE A 584 -12.99 -9.98 26.92
N ASN A 585 -13.86 -10.99 27.00
CA ASN A 585 -14.72 -11.22 28.16
C ASN A 585 -14.31 -12.47 28.96
N SER A 586 -13.46 -13.32 28.37
CA SER A 586 -12.98 -14.55 28.99
C SER A 586 -11.65 -15.01 28.43
N PHE A 587 -10.92 -15.85 29.16
CA PHE A 587 -9.72 -16.54 28.68
C PHE A 587 -9.68 -17.99 29.16
N THR A 588 -8.95 -18.85 28.45
CA THR A 588 -8.85 -20.28 28.76
C THR A 588 -7.44 -20.64 29.24
N VAL A 589 -7.37 -21.40 30.33
CA VAL A 589 -6.14 -21.93 30.90
C VAL A 589 -6.23 -23.45 31.06
N ASP A 590 -5.11 -24.10 30.81
CA ASP A 590 -4.92 -25.52 31.03
C ASP A 590 -4.14 -25.69 32.33
N VAL A 591 -4.78 -26.32 33.32
CA VAL A 591 -4.32 -26.42 34.71
C VAL A 591 -3.91 -27.85 35.00
N CYS A 592 -2.74 -28.00 35.61
CA CYS A 592 -2.23 -29.26 36.09
C CYS A 592 -3.13 -29.85 37.19
N GLU A 593 -3.58 -31.08 36.98
CA GLU A 593 -4.17 -31.93 38.01
C GLU A 593 -3.23 -33.12 38.25
N ASN A 594 -2.45 -33.04 39.33
CA ASN A 594 -1.49 -34.09 39.69
C ASN A 594 -2.23 -35.23 40.39
N TYR A 595 -2.11 -36.45 39.85
CA TYR A 595 -2.81 -37.64 40.35
C TYR A 595 -2.05 -38.45 41.41
N HIS A 596 -0.99 -37.93 42.03
CA HIS A 596 -0.48 -38.52 43.28
C HIS A 596 -1.32 -38.07 44.48
N GLN A 597 -2.51 -38.65 44.58
CA GLN A 597 -3.28 -38.70 45.81
C GLN A 597 -2.95 -40.04 46.49
N SER A 598 -2.08 -39.96 47.49
CA SER A 598 -2.05 -40.81 48.69
C SER A 598 -2.67 -42.22 48.58
N THR A 599 -1.85 -43.22 48.27
CA THR A 599 -2.03 -44.56 48.85
C THR A 599 -1.13 -44.63 50.09
N ILE A 600 -1.63 -44.14 51.21
CA ILE A 600 -1.27 -44.70 52.50
C ILE A 600 -2.39 -45.69 52.77
N ASP A 601 -2.14 -46.95 52.46
CA ASP A 601 -2.86 -48.08 53.05
C ASP A 601 -1.79 -49.02 53.62
N ASP A 602 -2.10 -49.45 54.83
CA ASP A 602 -1.32 -50.23 55.78
C ASP A 602 -0.49 -51.38 55.16
N ASP A 603 0.77 -51.45 55.56
CA ASP A 603 1.44 -52.70 55.97
C ASP A 603 2.92 -52.40 56.29
N ASN A 604 3.26 -52.29 57.57
CA ASN A 604 4.25 -53.17 58.20
C ASN A 604 4.47 -52.80 59.67
N GLU A 605 4.24 -53.82 60.50
CA GLU A 605 4.74 -53.98 61.85
C GLU A 605 6.27 -53.84 61.91
N ASP A 606 6.72 -53.47 63.12
CA ASP A 606 8.06 -53.68 63.68
C ASP A 606 9.24 -52.93 63.05
N THR A 607 9.63 -51.79 63.66
CA THR A 607 10.82 -51.82 64.54
C THR A 607 10.91 -50.59 65.45
N GLU A 608 10.98 -50.92 66.73
CA GLU A 608 11.43 -50.12 67.86
C GLU A 608 12.88 -49.62 67.64
N VAL A 609 13.23 -48.51 68.31
CA VAL A 609 14.58 -47.96 68.53
C VAL A 609 15.16 -47.06 67.42
N ILE A 610 15.15 -45.74 67.64
CA ILE A 610 16.31 -44.85 67.92
C ILE A 610 15.73 -43.43 68.06
N ASP A 611 15.28 -43.10 69.27
CA ASP A 611 15.38 -41.74 69.81
C ASP A 611 16.82 -41.61 70.29
N ASP A 612 17.69 -40.97 69.51
CA ASP A 612 18.91 -40.30 69.94
C ASP A 612 19.64 -39.73 68.71
N ILE A 613 20.31 -38.59 68.89
CA ILE A 613 21.02 -37.76 67.89
C ILE A 613 20.20 -36.55 67.37
N ILE A 614 19.63 -35.76 68.30
CA ILE A 614 19.58 -34.30 68.15
C ILE A 614 20.00 -33.67 69.51
N GLU A 615 21.27 -33.82 69.89
CA GLU A 615 21.85 -33.01 70.96
C GLU A 615 23.39 -32.99 70.98
N ASP A 616 24.08 -32.91 69.82
CA ASP A 616 25.56 -32.78 69.85
C ASP A 616 26.22 -32.03 68.66
N ILE A 617 25.52 -31.07 68.02
CA ILE A 617 26.16 -30.12 67.07
C ILE A 617 25.72 -28.67 67.36
N LEU A 618 25.60 -28.31 68.64
CA LEU A 618 25.63 -26.92 69.09
C LEU A 618 26.44 -26.81 70.39
N ASN A 619 27.76 -26.97 70.25
CA ASN A 619 28.78 -26.34 71.11
C ASN A 619 30.06 -26.11 70.31
#